data_AF-A0A939XJA0-F1
#
_entry.id   AF-A0A939XJA0-F1
#
_cell.length_a   1.000
_cell.length_b   1.000
_cell.length_c   1.000
_cell.angle_alpha   90.00
_cell.angle_beta   90.00
_cell.angle_gamma   90.00
#
_symmetry.space_group_name_H-M   'P 1'
#
loop_
_entity.id
_entity.type
_entity.pdbx_description
1 polymer ?
#
loop_
_entity_poly.entity_id
_entity_poly.type
_entity_poly.pdbx_seq_one_letter_code
_entity_poly.pdbx_strand_id
1 'polypeptide(L)'
;MLKLLFHIGRYFVLMKRVFSRPERWRVFLRQTIREMDSMGVSSIVIVLIISMFMGAVCAIQMAYNLQNPIIPRYLIGYGTRETLLLEFS
;
A
#
# COMPACT_ATOMS: atom_id res chain seq x y z
N MET A 1 -24.47 14.39 15.70
CA MET A 1 -24.46 14.43 14.22
C MET A 1 -23.84 15.71 13.66
N LEU A 2 -24.30 16.92 14.04
CA LEU A 2 -23.75 18.20 13.53
C LEU A 2 -22.22 18.37 13.72
N LYS A 3 -21.67 17.89 14.84
CA LYS A 3 -20.22 17.94 15.11
C LYS A 3 -19.39 17.17 14.09
N LEU A 4 -19.88 16.01 13.63
CA LEU A 4 -19.19 15.19 12.62
C LEU A 4 -19.11 15.94 11.29
N LEU A 5 -20.24 16.51 10.83
CA LEU A 5 -20.31 17.30 9.60
C LEU A 5 -19.38 18.51 9.65
N PHE A 6 -19.28 19.17 10.81
CA PHE A 6 -18.39 20.29 11.03
C PHE A 6 -16.90 19.90 10.94
N HIS A 7 -16.51 18.77 11.53
CA HIS A 7 -15.13 18.27 11.42
C HIS A 7 -14.78 17.83 9.99
N ILE A 8 -15.71 17.18 9.29
CA ILE A 8 -15.56 16.81 7.88
C ILE A 8 -15.38 18.06 7.02
N GLY A 9 -16.23 19.08 7.18
CA GLY A 9 -16.10 20.35 6.44
C GLY A 9 -14.76 21.04 6.70
N ARG A 10 -14.28 21.04 7.96
CA ARG A 10 -12.98 21.61 8.31
C ARG A 10 -11.82 20.84 7.66
N TYR A 11 -11.92 19.51 7.57
CA TYR A 11 -10.93 18.68 6.88
C TYR A 11 -10.85 19.00 5.39
N PHE A 12 -11.99 19.16 4.71
CA PHE A 12 -12.00 19.56 3.30
C PHE A 12 -11.36 20.94 3.08
N VAL A 13 -11.61 21.90 3.98
CA VAL A 13 -10.97 23.23 3.93
C VAL A 13 -9.45 23.14 4.15
N LEU A 14 -9.00 22.30 5.09
CA LEU A 14 -7.57 22.02 5.31
C LEU A 14 -6.95 21.43 4.04
N MET A 15 -7.57 20.42 3.45
CA MET A 15 -7.09 19.75 2.26
C MET A 15 -6.95 20.72 1.08
N LYS A 16 -7.92 21.60 0.87
CA LYS A 16 -7.84 22.68 -0.14
C LYS A 16 -6.62 23.58 0.08
N ARG A 17 -6.25 23.85 1.33
CA ARG A 17 -5.08 24.67 1.67
C ARG A 17 -3.76 23.92 1.44
N VAL A 18 -3.71 22.62 1.66
CA VAL A 18 -2.52 21.77 1.42
C VAL A 18 -2.12 21.78 -0.05
N PHE A 19 -3.10 21.75 -0.97
CA PHE A 19 -2.85 21.81 -2.41
C PHE A 19 -2.60 23.22 -2.98
N SER A 20 -2.64 24.26 -2.16
CA SER A 20 -2.33 25.63 -2.60
C SER A 20 -0.84 25.77 -2.94
N ARG A 21 -0.52 26.71 -3.84
CA ARG A 21 0.86 26.92 -4.31
C ARG A 21 1.81 27.19 -3.13
N PRO A 22 2.93 26.46 -3.01
CA PRO A 22 3.89 26.68 -1.93
C PRO A 22 4.63 28.01 -2.13
N GLU A 23 4.86 28.74 -1.04
CA GLU A 23 5.59 30.02 -1.06
C GLU A 23 7.06 29.86 -1.47
N ARG A 24 7.68 28.72 -1.14
CA ARG A 24 9.10 28.43 -1.40
C ARG A 24 9.30 27.01 -1.89
N TRP A 25 9.19 26.81 -3.19
CA TRP A 25 9.38 25.52 -3.88
C TRP A 25 10.66 24.78 -3.46
N ARG A 26 11.77 25.50 -3.29
CA ARG A 26 13.08 24.90 -2.95
C ARG A 26 13.11 24.29 -1.54
N VAL A 27 12.40 24.89 -0.58
CA VAL A 27 12.31 24.38 0.79
C VAL A 27 11.32 23.23 0.86
N PHE A 28 10.18 23.36 0.19
CA PHE A 28 9.16 22.32 0.07
C PHE A 28 9.77 21.01 -0.46
N LEU A 29 10.43 21.04 -1.62
CA LEU A 29 11.06 19.83 -2.20
C LEU A 29 12.14 19.23 -1.29
N ARG A 30 12.95 20.07 -0.64
CA ARG A 30 13.97 19.59 0.31
C ARG A 30 13.33 18.88 1.51
N GLN A 31 12.22 19.41 2.03
CA GLN A 31 11.49 18.78 3.13
C GLN A 31 10.79 17.50 2.68
N THR A 32 10.14 17.49 1.51
CA THR A 32 9.51 16.29 0.95
C THR A 32 10.51 15.16 0.77
N ILE A 33 11.71 15.43 0.24
CA ILE A 33 12.74 14.38 0.08
C ILE A 33 13.21 13.84 1.45
N ARG A 34 13.42 14.72 2.44
CA ARG A 34 13.78 14.28 3.79
C ARG A 34 12.71 13.43 4.45
N GLU A 35 11.45 13.80 4.26
CA GLU A 35 10.31 13.03 4.77
C GLU A 35 10.15 11.70 4.03
N MET A 36 10.33 11.67 2.71
CA MET A 36 10.36 10.42 1.93
C MET A 36 11.48 9.49 2.38
N ASP A 37 12.67 10.02 2.66
CA ASP A 37 13.78 9.22 3.19
C ASP A 37 13.47 8.71 4.61
N SER A 38 13.08 9.59 5.52
CA SER A 38 12.80 9.20 6.91
C SER A 38 11.63 8.22 7.01
N MET A 39 10.51 8.45 6.32
CA MET A 39 9.34 7.56 6.35
C MET A 39 9.57 6.30 5.52
N GLY A 40 10.15 6.46 4.33
CA GLY A 40 10.44 5.35 3.42
C GLY A 40 11.41 4.37 4.06
N VAL A 41 12.61 4.82 4.43
CA VAL A 41 13.67 3.98 5.02
C VAL A 41 13.20 3.32 6.32
N SER A 42 12.48 4.05 7.18
CA SER A 42 11.97 3.48 8.43
C SER A 42 10.96 2.34 8.21
N SER A 43 10.28 2.31 7.05
CA SER A 43 9.27 1.29 6.73
C SER A 43 9.82 0.07 5.97
N ILE A 44 11.01 0.16 5.36
CA ILE A 44 11.57 -0.89 4.47
C ILE A 44 11.58 -2.27 5.17
N VAL A 45 12.07 -2.32 6.41
CA VAL A 45 12.20 -3.58 7.15
C VAL A 45 10.83 -4.24 7.34
N ILE A 46 9.83 -3.45 7.72
CA ILE A 46 8.47 -3.95 7.98
C ILE A 46 7.83 -4.43 6.67
N VAL A 47 7.97 -3.66 5.59
CA VAL A 47 7.43 -4.01 4.26
C VAL A 47 8.07 -5.29 3.72
N LEU A 48 9.38 -5.46 3.89
CA LEU A 48 10.10 -6.66 3.45
C LEU A 48 9.61 -7.92 4.17
N ILE A 49 9.43 -7.83 5.49
CA ILE A 49 8.91 -8.94 6.29
C ILE A 49 7.48 -9.29 5.85
N ILE A 50 6.57 -8.30 5.83
CA ILE A 50 5.15 -8.55 5.52
C ILE A 50 4.97 -9.10 4.10
N SER A 51 5.66 -8.53 3.10
CA SER A 51 5.55 -8.98 1.71
C SER A 51 6.03 -10.43 1.51
N MET A 52 7.11 -10.82 2.20
CA MET A 52 7.60 -12.20 2.15
C MET A 52 6.61 -13.19 2.76
N PHE A 53 6.07 -12.89 3.94
CA PHE A 53 5.07 -13.75 4.59
C PHE A 53 3.75 -13.80 3.83
N MET A 54 3.27 -12.67 3.33
CA MET A 54 2.04 -12.60 2.53
C MET A 54 2.15 -13.45 1.26
N GLY A 55 3.26 -13.35 0.52
CA GLY A 55 3.51 -14.18 -0.65
C GLY A 55 3.54 -15.68 -0.34
N ALA A 56 4.18 -16.07 0.74
CA ALA A 56 4.23 -17.47 1.18
C ALA A 56 2.84 -18.00 1.57
N VAL A 57 2.05 -17.23 2.33
CA VAL A 57 0.70 -17.61 2.73
C VAL A 57 -0.22 -17.73 1.51
N CYS A 58 -0.15 -16.81 0.55
CA CYS A 58 -0.93 -16.90 -0.70
C CYS A 58 -0.55 -18.12 -1.54
N ALA A 59 0.75 -18.46 -1.62
CA ALA A 59 1.21 -19.66 -2.32
C ALA A 59 0.66 -20.95 -1.70
N ILE A 60 0.72 -21.04 -0.36
CA ILE A 60 0.20 -22.19 0.39
C ILE A 60 -1.32 -22.29 0.21
N GLN A 61 -2.04 -21.19 0.38
CA GLN A 61 -3.50 -21.16 0.21
C GLN A 61 -3.91 -21.57 -1.21
N MET A 62 -3.21 -21.10 -2.24
CA MET A 62 -3.46 -21.49 -3.63
C MET A 62 -3.20 -22.99 -3.86
N ALA A 63 -2.12 -23.53 -3.30
CA ALA A 63 -1.82 -24.95 -3.37
C ALA A 63 -2.87 -25.84 -2.68
N TYR A 64 -3.41 -25.39 -1.54
CA TYR A 64 -4.51 -26.09 -0.86
C TYR A 64 -5.82 -26.06 -1.66
N ASN A 65 -6.14 -24.94 -2.30
CA ASN A 65 -7.36 -24.83 -3.10
C ASN A 65 -7.29 -25.63 -4.41
N LEU A 66 -6.10 -25.78 -5.00
CA LEU A 66 -5.89 -26.48 -6.28
C LEU A 66 -5.47 -27.95 -6.14
N GLN A 67 -5.77 -28.61 -5.00
CA GLN A 67 -5.39 -30.01 -4.74
C GLN A 67 -5.98 -31.07 -5.70
N ASN A 68 -6.81 -30.67 -6.66
CA ASN A 68 -7.38 -31.61 -7.62
C ASN A 68 -6.31 -32.10 -8.61
N PRO A 69 -6.05 -33.42 -8.73
CA PRO A 69 -4.98 -33.99 -9.58
C PRO A 69 -5.14 -33.69 -11.08
N ILE A 70 -6.30 -33.19 -11.51
CA ILE A 70 -6.56 -32.75 -12.88
C ILE A 70 -5.92 -31.39 -13.19
N ILE A 71 -5.66 -30.58 -12.16
CA ILE A 71 -5.21 -29.20 -12.32
C ILE A 71 -3.67 -29.15 -12.38
N PRO A 72 -3.09 -28.58 -13.45
CA PRO A 72 -1.64 -28.42 -13.56
C PRO A 72 -1.03 -27.58 -12.43
N ARG A 73 0.07 -28.07 -11.84
CA ARG A 73 0.75 -27.40 -10.70
C ARG A 73 1.29 -26.00 -11.03
N TYR A 74 1.53 -25.68 -12.31
CA TYR A 74 1.98 -24.34 -12.71
C TYR A 74 0.93 -23.25 -12.45
N LEU A 75 -0.36 -23.63 -12.38
CA LEU A 75 -1.45 -22.70 -12.09
C LEU A 75 -1.40 -22.15 -10.66
N ILE A 76 -0.74 -22.86 -9.75
CA ILE A 76 -0.51 -22.39 -8.38
C ILE A 76 0.36 -21.13 -8.43
N GLY A 77 1.51 -21.19 -9.11
CA GLY A 77 2.41 -20.03 -9.23
C GLY A 77 1.82 -18.89 -10.06
N TYR A 78 1.10 -19.20 -11.14
CA TYR A 78 0.40 -18.19 -11.94
C TYR A 78 -0.67 -17.46 -11.11
N GLY A 79 -1.51 -18.22 -10.40
CA GLY A 79 -2.58 -17.66 -9.58
C GLY A 79 -2.05 -16.85 -8.39
N THR A 80 -1.02 -17.33 -7.70
CA THR A 80 -0.39 -16.56 -6.62
C THR A 80 0.16 -15.22 -7.11
N ARG A 81 0.77 -15.17 -8.30
CA ARG A 81 1.25 -13.91 -8.89
C ARG A 81 0.10 -12.95 -9.22
N GLU A 82 -0.95 -13.45 -9.86
CA GLU A 82 -2.14 -12.64 -10.20
C GLU A 82 -2.79 -12.06 -8.94
N THR A 83 -2.98 -12.88 -7.90
CA THR A 83 -3.55 -12.42 -6.63
C THR A 83 -2.67 -11.36 -5.96
N LEU A 84 -1.35 -11.54 -5.96
CA LEU A 84 -0.43 -10.54 -5.38
C LEU A 84 -0.47 -9.21 -6.15
N LEU A 85 -0.60 -9.25 -7.48
CA LEU A 85 -0.62 -8.05 -8.31
C LEU A 85 -1.97 -7.33 -8.34
N LEU A 86 -3.08 -8.06 -8.23
CA LEU A 86 -4.43 -7.48 -8.36
C LEU A 86 -5.05 -7.10 -7.01
N GLU A 87 -4.80 -7.86 -5.95
CA GLU A 87 -5.50 -7.72 -4.66
C GLU A 87 -4.62 -7.14 -3.55
N PHE A 88 -3.29 -7.26 -3.66
CA PHE A 88 -2.33 -6.90 -2.60
C PHE A 88 -1.34 -5.80 -3.00
N SER A 89 -1.54 -5.16 -4.17
CA SER A 89 -0.77 -4.00 -4.65
C SER A 89 -1.49 -2.70 -4.33
#